data_AF-A0AA43LKV2-F1
#
_entry.id   AF-A0AA43LKV2-F1
#
_cell.length_a   1.000
_cell.length_b   1.000
_cell.length_c   1.000
_cell.angle_alpha   90.00
_cell.angle_beta   90.00
_cell.angle_gamma   90.00
#
_symmetry.space_group_name_H-M   'P 1'
#
loop_
_entity.id
_entity.type
_entity.pdbx_description
1 polymer ?
#
loop_
_entity_poly.entity_id
_entity_poly.type
_entity_poly.pdbx_seq_one_letter_code
_entity_poly.pdbx_strand_id
1 'polypeptide(L)'
;MKNSIDWKKHWVFNWVFFKSNLFMGLVLGLGFGVYQQAIGGDGTLLGFVRQCLLAIPLGFLLSFLYKEFVYKEGYYFYYNQGILKVELWIVSFILSCFFYLIFKLIHIVWMIVLR
;
A
#
# COMPACT_ATOMS: atom_id res chain seq x y z
N MET A 1 18.02 -24.22 23.95
CA MET A 1 18.19 -22.82 23.49
C MET A 1 16.81 -22.23 23.26
N LYS A 2 16.41 -21.24 24.06
CA LYS A 2 15.10 -20.59 23.92
C LYS A 2 15.20 -19.64 22.72
N ASN A 3 14.74 -20.06 21.55
CA ASN A 3 14.48 -19.16 20.43
C ASN A 3 13.31 -18.26 20.82
N SER A 4 13.56 -17.26 21.67
CA SER A 4 12.57 -16.22 21.91
C SER A 4 12.51 -15.37 20.65
N ILE A 5 11.47 -15.55 19.85
CA ILE A 5 11.14 -14.65 18.74
C ILE A 5 11.12 -13.23 19.31
N ASP A 6 12.00 -12.38 18.80
CA ASP A 6 12.00 -10.96 19.13
C ASP A 6 10.89 -10.28 18.32
N TRP A 7 9.68 -10.31 18.89
CA TRP A 7 8.48 -9.73 18.30
C TRP A 7 8.61 -8.25 18.00
N LYS A 8 9.44 -7.52 18.77
CA LYS A 8 9.69 -6.09 18.52
C LYS A 8 10.46 -5.91 17.22
N LYS A 9 11.49 -6.71 17.00
CA LYS A 9 12.28 -6.71 15.76
C LYS A 9 11.44 -7.13 14.55
N HIS A 10 10.63 -8.18 14.67
CA HIS A 10 9.71 -8.62 13.61
C HIS A 10 8.76 -7.50 13.19
N TRP A 11 8.19 -6.79 14.17
CA TRP A 11 7.30 -5.68 13.86
C TRP A 11 8.04 -4.54 13.15
N VAL A 12 9.21 -4.11 13.65
CA VAL A 12 9.98 -3.05 12.98
C VAL A 12 10.25 -3.36 11.51
N PHE A 13 10.63 -4.60 11.18
CA PHE A 13 10.91 -4.96 9.79
C PHE A 13 9.66 -5.04 8.91
N ASN A 14 8.57 -5.61 9.42
CA ASN A 14 7.28 -5.60 8.73
C ASN A 14 6.80 -4.15 8.47
N TRP A 15 7.00 -3.25 9.43
CA TRP A 15 6.67 -1.83 9.28
C TRP A 15 7.52 -1.13 8.22
N VAL A 16 8.84 -1.38 8.20
CA VAL A 16 9.74 -0.81 7.17
C VAL A 16 9.33 -1.30 5.78
N PHE A 17 9.04 -2.60 5.65
CA PHE A 17 8.61 -3.18 4.38
C PHE A 17 7.24 -2.61 3.93
N PHE A 18 6.29 -2.48 4.86
CA PHE A 18 4.99 -1.85 4.62
C PHE A 18 5.14 -0.38 4.20
N LYS A 19 5.95 0.42 4.90
CA LYS A 19 6.16 1.84 4.56
C LYS A 19 6.68 2.02 3.13
N SER A 20 7.64 1.18 2.73
CA SER A 20 8.13 1.17 1.35
C SER A 20 7.04 0.75 0.36
N ASN A 21 6.20 -0.23 0.71
CA ASN A 21 5.06 -0.64 -0.13
C ASN A 21 3.98 0.44 -0.24
N LEU A 22 3.72 1.16 0.85
CA LEU A 22 2.79 2.27 0.93
C LEU A 22 3.23 3.43 0.03
N PHE A 23 4.50 3.82 0.12
CA PHE A 23 5.02 4.91 -0.71
C PHE A 23 4.92 4.58 -2.21
N MET A 24 5.44 3.41 -2.62
CA MET A 24 5.40 3.01 -4.03
C MET A 24 3.96 2.80 -4.51
N GLY A 25 3.11 2.18 -3.69
CA GLY A 25 1.70 1.97 -4.00
C GLY A 25 0.93 3.27 -4.18
N LEU A 26 1.18 4.28 -3.35
CA LEU A 26 0.58 5.61 -3.51
C LEU A 26 1.06 6.30 -4.79
N VAL A 27 2.35 6.24 -5.11
CA VAL A 27 2.89 6.83 -6.35
C VAL A 27 2.24 6.19 -7.59
N LEU A 28 2.18 4.85 -7.62
CA LEU A 28 1.56 4.12 -8.74
C LEU A 28 0.05 4.37 -8.81
N GLY A 29 -0.64 4.38 -7.67
CA GLY A 29 -2.07 4.63 -7.59
C GLY A 29 -2.44 6.04 -8.03
N LEU A 30 -1.71 7.06 -7.58
CA LEU A 30 -1.91 8.44 -8.01
C LEU A 30 -1.62 8.60 -9.50
N GLY A 31 -0.52 8.03 -10.00
CA GLY A 31 -0.20 8.05 -11.43
C GLY A 31 -1.31 7.45 -12.28
N PHE A 32 -1.90 6.33 -11.83
CA PHE A 32 -3.01 5.70 -12.54
C PHE A 32 -4.31 6.50 -12.44
N GLY A 33 -4.60 7.13 -11.29
CA GLY A 33 -5.74 8.04 -11.14
C GLY A 33 -5.64 9.27 -12.06
N VAL A 34 -4.45 9.86 -12.18
CA VAL A 34 -4.20 10.96 -13.13
C VAL A 34 -4.42 10.50 -14.58
N TYR A 35 -3.92 9.31 -14.92
CA TYR A 35 -4.11 8.72 -16.25
C TYR A 35 -5.59 8.48 -16.58
N GLN A 36 -6.37 7.94 -15.64
CA GLN A 36 -7.82 7.78 -15.81
C GLN A 36 -8.54 9.11 -16.03
N GLN A 37 -8.11 10.17 -15.32
CA GLN A 37 -8.74 11.48 -15.42
C GLN A 37 -8.47 12.11 -16.78
N ALA A 38 -7.26 11.91 -17.32
CA ALA A 38 -6.88 12.40 -18.63
C ALA A 38 -7.64 11.74 -19.80
N ILE A 39 -8.07 10.48 -19.64
CA ILE A 39 -8.71 9.73 -20.73
C ILE A 39 -10.22 9.91 -20.79
N GLY A 40 -10.88 10.05 -19.64
CA GLY A 40 -12.34 10.07 -19.59
C GLY A 40 -12.92 10.66 -18.31
N GLY A 41 -12.15 11.50 -17.61
CA GLY A 41 -12.63 12.18 -16.42
C GLY A 41 -13.40 13.46 -16.76
N ASP A 42 -14.34 13.82 -15.89
CA ASP A 42 -15.22 14.99 -16.06
C ASP A 42 -14.52 16.35 -15.86
N GLY A 43 -13.18 16.38 -15.81
CA GLY A 43 -12.36 17.58 -15.54
C GLY A 43 -12.47 18.17 -14.12
N THR A 44 -13.41 17.70 -13.29
CA THR A 44 -13.64 18.23 -11.94
C THR A 44 -12.66 17.69 -10.90
N LEU A 45 -12.36 18.51 -9.89
CA LEU A 45 -11.54 18.11 -8.74
C LEU A 45 -12.14 16.90 -8.00
N LEU A 46 -13.47 16.83 -7.88
CA LEU A 46 -14.17 15.73 -7.23
C LEU A 46 -14.03 14.42 -8.02
N GLY A 47 -14.14 14.49 -9.35
CA GLY A 47 -13.88 13.37 -10.25
C GLY A 47 -12.45 12.85 -10.10
N PHE A 48 -11.48 13.77 -10.07
CA PHE A 48 -10.07 13.44 -9.87
C PHE A 48 -9.82 12.72 -8.54
N VAL A 49 -10.30 13.26 -7.42
CA VAL A 49 -10.14 12.64 -6.09
C VAL A 49 -10.74 11.24 -6.06
N ARG A 50 -11.94 11.07 -6.64
CA ARG A 50 -12.61 9.77 -6.72
C ARG A 50 -11.80 8.76 -7.53
N GLN A 51 -11.27 9.15 -8.69
CA GLN A 51 -10.47 8.25 -9.53
C GLN A 51 -9.15 7.88 -8.87
N CYS A 52 -8.47 8.83 -8.22
CA CYS A 52 -7.28 8.54 -7.42
C CYS A 52 -7.58 7.55 -6.29
N LEU A 53 -8.68 7.73 -5.55
CA LEU A 53 -9.08 6.80 -4.48
C LEU A 53 -9.35 5.39 -4.99
N LEU A 54 -10.00 5.27 -6.16
CA LEU A 54 -10.26 3.97 -6.81
C LEU A 54 -8.99 3.30 -7.33
N ALA A 55 -7.97 4.09 -7.69
CA ALA A 55 -6.69 3.60 -8.17
C ALA A 55 -5.72 3.18 -7.05
N ILE A 56 -5.96 3.56 -5.79
CA ILE A 56 -5.10 3.19 -4.64
C ILE A 56 -4.92 1.66 -4.51
N PRO A 57 -5.98 0.82 -4.52
CA PRO A 57 -5.82 -0.64 -4.44
C PRO A 57 -4.97 -1.21 -5.59
N LEU A 58 -5.12 -0.67 -6.81
CA LEU A 58 -4.32 -1.08 -7.96
C LEU A 58 -2.85 -0.69 -7.79
N GLY A 59 -2.59 0.52 -7.28
CA GLY A 59 -1.23 0.97 -6.96
C GLY A 59 -0.53 0.04 -5.96
N PHE A 60 -1.23 -0.39 -4.90
CA PHE A 60 -0.70 -1.36 -3.95
C PHE A 60 -0.39 -2.71 -4.58
N LEU A 61 -1.28 -3.22 -5.44
CA LEU A 61 -1.08 -4.49 -6.13
C LEU A 61 0.12 -4.43 -7.07
N LEU A 62 0.27 -3.34 -7.84
CA LEU A 62 1.43 -3.11 -8.70
C LEU A 62 2.72 -2.95 -7.90
N SER A 63 2.67 -2.34 -6.72
CA SER A 63 3.84 -2.24 -5.82
C SER A 63 4.31 -3.62 -5.35
N PHE A 64 3.38 -4.53 -5.03
CA PHE A 64 3.73 -5.92 -4.70
C PHE A 64 4.39 -6.64 -5.89
N LEU A 65 3.80 -6.52 -7.08
CA LEU A 65 4.37 -7.11 -8.30
C LEU A 65 5.75 -6.54 -8.60
N TYR A 66 5.92 -5.22 -8.52
CA TYR A 66 7.21 -4.56 -8.73
C TYR A 66 8.28 -5.12 -7.78
N LYS A 67 7.96 -5.25 -6.49
CA LYS A 67 8.89 -5.80 -5.51
C LYS A 67 9.21 -7.28 -5.74
N GLU A 68 8.27 -8.04 -6.27
CA GLU A 68 8.50 -9.45 -6.64
C GLU A 68 9.57 -9.57 -7.75
N PHE A 69 9.54 -8.68 -8.73
CA PHE A 69 10.49 -8.70 -9.83
C PHE A 69 11.85 -8.09 -9.47
N VAL A 70 11.85 -6.95 -8.78
CA VAL A 70 13.05 -6.11 -8.58
C VAL A 70 13.71 -6.30 -7.21
N TYR A 71 12.95 -6.66 -6.18
CA TYR A 71 13.40 -6.60 -4.78
C TYR A 71 13.86 -7.94 -4.19
N LYS A 72 14.31 -8.87 -5.06
CA LYS A 72 14.75 -10.22 -4.67
C LYS A 72 15.81 -10.20 -3.58
N GLU A 73 16.79 -9.31 -3.70
CA GLU A 73 17.87 -9.13 -2.71
C GLU A 73 17.35 -8.67 -1.34
N GLY A 74 16.36 -7.79 -1.33
CA GLY A 74 15.72 -7.34 -0.09
C GLY A 74 15.02 -8.46 0.65
N TYR A 75 14.40 -9.41 -0.05
CA TYR A 75 13.78 -10.58 0.59
C TYR A 75 14.80 -11.48 1.28
N TYR A 76 16.01 -11.64 0.73
CA TYR A 76 17.08 -12.41 1.39
C TYR A 76 17.54 -11.75 2.69
N PHE A 77 17.58 -10.41 2.75
CA PHE A 77 17.87 -9.69 3.99
C PHE A 77 16.87 -10.04 5.10
N TYR A 78 15.56 -9.99 4.81
CA TYR A 78 14.53 -10.32 5.80
C TYR A 78 14.52 -11.80 6.19
N TYR A 79 14.78 -12.69 5.24
CA TYR A 79 14.89 -14.12 5.48
C TYR A 79 16.04 -14.44 6.45
N ASN A 80 17.20 -13.80 6.28
CA ASN A 80 18.34 -13.94 7.20
C ASN A 80 18.05 -13.43 8.62
N GLN A 81 17.03 -12.59 8.79
CA GLN A 81 16.54 -12.14 10.09
C GLN A 81 15.45 -13.04 10.68
N GLY A 82 15.10 -14.14 10.01
CA GLY A 82 14.08 -15.10 10.45
C GLY A 82 12.64 -14.75 10.04
N ILE A 83 12.46 -13.79 9.13
CA ILE A 83 11.12 -13.36 8.68
C ILE A 83 10.83 -13.97 7.31
N LEU A 84 9.68 -14.64 7.20
CA LEU A 84 9.24 -15.24 5.95
C LEU A 84 8.69 -14.18 5.00
N LYS A 85 8.93 -14.35 3.71
CA LYS A 85 8.36 -13.49 2.65
C LYS A 85 6.83 -13.42 2.74
N VAL A 86 6.18 -14.54 2.99
CA VAL A 86 4.71 -14.63 3.10
C VAL A 86 4.20 -13.81 4.29
N GLU A 87 4.93 -13.78 5.41
CA GLU A 87 4.60 -12.94 6.57
C GLU A 87 4.60 -11.45 6.19
N LEU A 88 5.67 -10.99 5.53
CA LEU A 88 5.79 -9.60 5.06
C LEU A 88 4.64 -9.21 4.12
N TRP A 89 4.22 -10.14 3.25
CA TRP A 89 3.12 -9.94 2.33
C TRP A 89 1.78 -9.83 3.06
N ILE A 90 1.47 -10.77 3.95
CA ILE A 90 0.20 -10.78 4.68
C ILE A 90 0.08 -9.54 5.57
N VAL A 91 1.12 -9.21 6.34
CA VAL A 91 1.10 -8.04 7.22
C VAL A 91 0.95 -6.75 6.40
N SER A 92 1.67 -6.63 5.29
CA SER A 92 1.56 -5.45 4.42
C SER A 92 0.20 -5.36 3.73
N PHE A 93 -0.38 -6.48 3.33
CA PHE A 93 -1.71 -6.51 2.73
C PHE A 93 -2.78 -6.07 3.73
N ILE A 94 -2.76 -6.61 4.95
CA ILE A 94 -3.69 -6.22 6.03
C ILE A 94 -3.58 -4.73 6.34
N LEU A 95 -2.36 -4.21 6.50
CA LEU A 95 -2.14 -2.79 6.74
C LEU A 95 -2.61 -1.92 5.56
N SER A 96 -2.37 -2.36 4.32
CA SER A 96 -2.84 -1.64 3.13
C SER A 96 -4.37 -1.57 3.07
N CYS A 97 -5.06 -2.67 3.40
CA CYS A 97 -6.51 -2.70 3.51
C CYS A 97 -7.01 -1.73 4.59
N PHE A 98 -6.37 -1.73 5.76
CA PHE A 98 -6.72 -0.80 6.86
C PHE A 98 -6.57 0.67 6.43
N PHE A 99 -5.44 1.02 5.79
CA PHE A 99 -5.22 2.36 5.25
C PHE A 99 -6.25 2.75 4.20
N TYR A 100 -6.59 1.85 3.27
CA TYR A 100 -7.63 2.09 2.27
C TYR A 100 -8.99 2.36 2.91
N LEU A 101 -9.37 1.60 3.94
CA LEU A 101 -10.62 1.83 4.68
C LEU A 101 -10.65 3.21 5.34
N ILE A 102 -9.53 3.66 5.93
CA ILE A 102 -9.41 5.01 6.49
C ILE A 102 -9.62 6.07 5.42
N PHE A 103 -8.91 5.97 4.28
CA PHE A 103 -9.07 6.94 3.18
C PHE A 103 -10.50 6.96 2.64
N LYS A 104 -11.13 5.80 2.49
CA LYS A 104 -12.52 5.69 2.05
C LYS A 104 -13.48 6.33 3.06
N LEU A 105 -13.26 6.12 4.35
CA LEU A 105 -14.08 6.72 5.42
C LEU A 105 -13.95 8.25 5.43
N ILE A 106 -12.74 8.78 5.31
CA ILE A 106 -12.50 10.23 5.19
C ILE A 106 -13.25 10.80 3.99
N HIS A 107 -13.16 10.16 2.83
CA HIS A 107 -13.86 10.58 1.62
C HIS A 107 -15.39 10.56 1.82
N ILE A 108 -15.95 9.54 2.47
CA ILE A 108 -17.39 9.47 2.78
C ILE A 108 -17.81 10.62 3.70
N VAL A 109 -17.06 10.88 4.76
CA VAL A 109 -17.35 11.98 5.69
C VAL A 109 -17.31 13.33 4.97
N TRP A 110 -16.28 13.56 4.14
CA TRP A 110 -16.21 14.76 3.29
C TRP A 110 -17.48 14.92 2.46
N MET A 111 -17.87 13.87 1.73
CA MET A 111 -19.05 13.89 0.86
C MET A 111 -20.36 14.20 1.61
N ILE A 112 -20.47 13.79 2.88
CA ILE A 112 -21.61 14.11 3.74
C ILE A 112 -21.58 15.58 4.17
N VAL A 113 -20.41 16.10 4.55
CA VAL A 113 -20.25 17.48 5.04
C VAL A 113 -20.46 18.53 3.94
N LEU A 114 -20.07 18.21 2.70
CA LEU A 114 -20.25 19.12 1.55
C LEU A 114 -21.68 19.12 0.96
N ARG A 115 -22.56 18.23 1.44
CA ARG A 115 -23.93 18.10 0.95
C ARG A 115 -24.88 19.00 1.73
#